data_AF-A0A317DU12-F1
#
_entry.id   AF-A0A317DU12-F1
#
_cell.length_a   1.000
_cell.length_b   1.000
_cell.length_c   1.000
_cell.angle_alpha   90.00
_cell.angle_beta   90.00
_cell.angle_gamma   90.00
#
_symmetry.space_group_name_H-M   'P 1'
#
loop_
_entity.id
_entity.type
_entity.pdbx_description
1 polymer ?
#
loop_
_entity_poly.entity_id
_entity_poly.type
_entity_poly.pdbx_seq_one_letter_code
_entity_poly.pdbx_strand_id
1 'polypeptide(L)'
;MASTTVTGAIGTITAKALTASLTGTASKIYDGTTTATLTAGNLDLAGVLGTEAVSLTPVTAGTYDTKTVGTGKVVTVTGLTLTGTDAANYTLASTTITGTIGTITAKALTASLTGTASKVYDGTGGATLAAGNYSLAGVIGTDNVTLTPLTAGTYDTKTVGTGKTVTVTGLTLTGTDAANYTLASSTITGTIGTITAKALIASLTGTASKIYDGTTTATLTTGNFGLTGVLGTEAVSLTPVTAGTYDTKT
;
A
#
# COMPACT_ATOMS: atom_id res chain seq x y z
N MET A 1 -75.34 14.56 -48.56
CA MET A 1 -74.90 13.76 -47.41
C MET A 1 -74.32 14.72 -46.39
N ALA A 2 -74.98 14.91 -45.24
CA ALA A 2 -74.53 15.85 -44.23
C ALA A 2 -73.38 15.22 -43.42
N SER A 3 -72.27 15.94 -43.31
CA SER A 3 -71.18 15.58 -42.38
C SER A 3 -71.73 15.64 -40.96
N THR A 4 -71.81 14.49 -40.29
CA THR A 4 -72.28 14.37 -38.90
C THR A 4 -71.18 14.61 -37.87
N THR A 5 -70.01 15.08 -38.30
CA THR A 5 -68.86 15.30 -37.42
C THR A 5 -68.63 16.80 -37.24
N VAL A 6 -68.93 17.29 -36.03
CA VAL A 6 -68.45 18.57 -35.53
C VAL A 6 -67.12 18.31 -34.82
N THR A 7 -66.05 18.98 -35.24
CA THR A 7 -64.75 18.96 -34.56
C THR A 7 -64.50 20.33 -33.95
N GLY A 8 -64.01 20.36 -32.72
CA GLY A 8 -63.67 21.57 -32.00
C GLY A 8 -62.67 21.26 -30.88
N ALA A 9 -61.73 22.16 -30.63
CA ALA A 9 -60.76 22.04 -29.54
C ALA A 9 -61.45 22.36 -28.20
N ILE A 10 -62.27 21.43 -27.71
CA ILE A 10 -63.12 21.62 -26.52
C ILE A 10 -62.52 21.07 -25.23
N GLY A 11 -61.27 20.60 -25.24
CA GLY A 11 -60.64 20.00 -24.07
C GLY A 11 -59.11 20.05 -24.11
N THR A 12 -58.52 20.04 -22.91
CA THR A 12 -57.07 19.93 -22.69
C THR A 12 -56.78 18.63 -21.96
N ILE A 13 -55.80 17.87 -22.44
CA ILE A 13 -55.26 16.70 -21.74
C ILE A 13 -53.91 17.09 -21.16
N THR A 14 -53.75 16.94 -19.84
CA THR A 14 -52.49 17.22 -19.15
C THR A 14 -51.68 15.92 -19.06
N ALA A 15 -50.40 16.01 -19.41
CA ALA A 15 -49.48 14.88 -19.29
C ALA A 15 -49.35 14.41 -17.83
N LYS A 16 -49.31 13.09 -17.63
CA LYS A 16 -49.20 12.48 -16.29
C LYS A 16 -47.76 12.56 -15.78
N ALA A 17 -47.57 12.97 -14.53
CA ALA A 17 -46.24 12.98 -13.92
C ALA A 17 -45.80 11.56 -13.51
N LEU A 18 -44.57 11.21 -13.85
CA LEU A 18 -43.86 9.99 -13.45
C LEU A 18 -42.78 10.30 -12.41
N THR A 19 -42.46 9.30 -11.60
CA THR A 19 -41.42 9.40 -10.57
C THR A 19 -40.25 8.49 -10.94
N ALA A 20 -39.08 9.08 -11.15
CA ALA A 20 -37.84 8.34 -11.29
C ALA A 20 -37.19 8.14 -9.91
N SER A 21 -36.48 7.03 -9.71
CA SER A 21 -35.71 6.76 -8.50
C SER A 21 -34.43 5.98 -8.79
N LEU A 22 -33.50 5.99 -7.82
CA LEU A 22 -32.28 5.19 -7.87
C LEU A 22 -32.46 3.90 -7.07
N THR A 23 -31.98 2.79 -7.63
CA THR A 23 -32.08 1.45 -7.02
C THR A 23 -30.76 0.68 -7.09
N GLY A 24 -30.69 -0.43 -6.36
CA GLY A 24 -29.51 -1.30 -6.33
C GLY A 24 -28.29 -0.62 -5.69
N THR A 25 -27.10 -0.94 -6.21
CA THR A 25 -25.82 -0.42 -5.71
C THR A 25 -24.97 0.10 -6.86
N ALA A 26 -24.31 1.24 -6.66
CA ALA A 26 -23.26 1.77 -7.51
C ALA A 26 -21.93 1.73 -6.74
N SER A 27 -21.02 0.84 -7.16
CA SER A 27 -19.77 0.56 -6.45
C SER A 27 -18.54 0.91 -7.28
N LYS A 28 -17.52 1.47 -6.63
CA LYS A 28 -16.17 1.66 -7.21
C LYS A 28 -15.08 1.46 -6.17
N ILE A 29 -13.87 1.21 -6.63
CA ILE A 29 -12.66 1.39 -5.83
C ILE A 29 -12.32 2.88 -5.84
N TYR A 30 -11.81 3.39 -4.72
CA TYR A 30 -11.35 4.77 -4.60
C TYR A 30 -10.38 5.12 -5.72
N ASP A 31 -10.72 6.17 -6.48
CA ASP A 31 -9.97 6.69 -7.62
C ASP A 31 -9.74 8.21 -7.54
N GLY A 32 -10.07 8.81 -6.39
CA GLY A 32 -9.95 10.25 -6.16
C GLY A 32 -11.07 11.12 -6.76
N THR A 33 -12.11 10.53 -7.37
CA THR A 33 -13.20 11.27 -8.03
C THR A 33 -14.58 10.95 -7.45
N THR A 34 -15.52 11.87 -7.65
CA THR A 34 -16.94 11.70 -7.28
C THR A 34 -17.77 11.02 -8.37
N THR A 35 -17.20 10.56 -9.47
CA THR A 35 -17.99 9.94 -10.55
C THR A 35 -18.51 8.56 -10.13
N ALA A 36 -19.82 8.36 -10.25
CA ALA A 36 -20.49 7.07 -10.09
C ALA A 36 -20.81 6.48 -11.47
N THR A 37 -20.47 5.22 -11.68
CA THR A 37 -20.88 4.47 -12.87
C THR A 37 -22.24 3.84 -12.61
N LEU A 38 -23.19 4.07 -13.52
CA LEU A 38 -24.55 3.57 -13.42
C LEU A 38 -24.87 2.63 -14.57
N THR A 39 -25.75 1.68 -14.30
CA THR A 39 -26.35 0.79 -15.30
C THR A 39 -27.85 1.03 -15.35
N ALA A 40 -28.53 0.51 -16.38
CA ALA A 40 -29.99 0.59 -16.47
C ALA A 40 -30.69 0.03 -15.22
N GLY A 41 -30.11 -0.98 -14.57
CA GLY A 41 -30.64 -1.56 -13.33
C GLY A 41 -30.53 -0.67 -12.09
N ASN A 42 -29.86 0.48 -12.17
CA ASN A 42 -29.81 1.46 -11.09
C ASN A 42 -30.92 2.52 -11.18
N LEU A 43 -31.72 2.49 -12.25
CA LEU A 43 -32.78 3.46 -12.50
C LEU A 43 -34.13 2.74 -12.45
N ASP A 44 -35.08 3.33 -11.76
CA ASP A 44 -36.46 2.87 -11.74
C ASP A 44 -37.41 4.01 -12.13
N LEU A 45 -38.52 3.67 -12.79
CA LEU A 45 -39.53 4.61 -13.25
C LEU A 45 -40.92 4.11 -12.89
N ALA A 46 -41.58 4.82 -11.97
CA ALA A 46 -42.90 4.48 -11.47
C ALA A 46 -43.99 5.38 -12.06
N GLY A 47 -45.19 4.82 -12.24
CA GLY A 47 -46.40 5.54 -12.63
C GLY A 47 -46.81 5.42 -14.10
N VAL A 48 -46.07 4.66 -14.90
CA VAL A 48 -46.45 4.30 -16.29
C VAL A 48 -47.73 3.47 -16.25
N LEU A 49 -48.69 3.78 -17.11
CA LEU A 49 -49.98 3.11 -17.15
C LEU A 49 -49.96 1.89 -18.09
N GLY A 50 -50.50 0.76 -17.61
CA GLY A 50 -50.72 -0.43 -18.41
C GLY A 50 -49.44 -0.95 -19.08
N THR A 51 -49.48 -1.10 -20.41
CA THR A 51 -48.38 -1.63 -21.23
C THR A 51 -47.74 -0.55 -22.10
N GLU A 52 -47.91 0.72 -21.73
CA GLU A 52 -47.36 1.84 -22.51
C GLU A 52 -45.83 1.83 -22.50
N ALA A 53 -45.25 2.12 -23.66
CA ALA A 53 -43.82 2.13 -23.86
C ALA A 53 -43.24 3.49 -23.45
N VAL A 54 -42.92 3.59 -22.16
CA VAL A 54 -42.26 4.75 -21.55
C VAL A 54 -41.10 4.28 -20.68
N SER A 55 -39.94 4.90 -20.82
CA SER A 55 -38.74 4.57 -20.06
C SER A 55 -37.88 5.81 -19.85
N LEU A 56 -36.89 5.72 -18.98
CA LEU A 56 -35.84 6.75 -18.90
C LEU A 56 -34.84 6.56 -20.04
N THR A 57 -34.38 7.66 -20.64
CA THR A 57 -33.22 7.63 -21.53
C THR A 57 -32.02 7.07 -20.73
N PRO A 58 -31.20 6.18 -21.32
CA PRO A 58 -30.09 5.56 -20.60
C PRO A 58 -29.13 6.60 -20.02
N VAL A 59 -28.84 6.49 -18.72
CA VAL A 59 -27.83 7.28 -18.02
C VAL A 59 -26.77 6.34 -17.47
N THR A 60 -25.52 6.61 -17.82
CA THR A 60 -24.37 5.76 -17.45
C THR A 60 -23.51 6.35 -16.33
N ALA A 61 -23.80 7.57 -15.90
CA ALA A 61 -23.02 8.26 -14.89
C ALA A 61 -23.89 9.08 -13.93
N GLY A 62 -23.44 9.14 -12.67
CA GLY A 62 -23.93 10.04 -11.64
C GLY A 62 -22.79 10.61 -10.83
N THR A 63 -23.10 11.25 -9.70
CA THR A 63 -22.10 11.86 -8.82
C THR A 63 -22.33 11.45 -7.37
N TYR A 64 -21.31 10.88 -6.73
CA TYR A 64 -21.26 10.68 -5.29
C TYR A 64 -21.18 12.02 -4.55
N ASP A 65 -21.80 12.12 -3.39
CA ASP A 65 -21.71 13.24 -2.46
C ASP A 65 -20.26 13.61 -2.07
N THR A 66 -19.40 12.61 -1.86
CA THR A 66 -17.97 12.80 -1.58
C THR A 66 -17.14 11.73 -2.29
N LYS A 67 -15.86 12.03 -2.54
CA LYS A 67 -14.91 11.07 -3.14
C LYS A 67 -14.43 9.99 -2.16
N THR A 68 -14.67 10.15 -0.85
CA THR A 68 -14.05 9.33 0.19
C THR A 68 -14.67 7.94 0.30
N VAL A 69 -13.89 6.98 0.78
CA VAL A 69 -14.35 5.61 1.08
C VAL A 69 -15.55 5.62 2.02
N GLY A 70 -16.51 4.73 1.77
CA GLY A 70 -17.71 4.59 2.58
C GLY A 70 -18.83 3.85 1.86
N THR A 71 -19.81 3.41 2.63
CA THR A 71 -21.07 2.80 2.16
C THR A 71 -22.24 3.75 2.40
N GLY A 72 -23.38 3.51 1.72
CA GLY A 72 -24.58 4.33 1.87
C GLY A 72 -24.42 5.76 1.33
N LYS A 73 -23.45 5.98 0.44
CA LYS A 73 -23.15 7.29 -0.14
C LYS A 73 -24.30 7.75 -1.03
N VAL A 74 -24.62 9.03 -0.97
CA VAL A 74 -25.66 9.61 -1.85
C VAL A 74 -25.09 9.72 -3.26
N VAL A 75 -25.83 9.19 -4.23
CA VAL A 75 -25.58 9.38 -5.67
C VAL A 75 -26.64 10.30 -6.23
N THR A 76 -26.23 11.30 -7.00
CA THR A 76 -27.11 12.25 -7.71
C THR A 76 -27.03 12.00 -9.20
N VAL A 77 -28.20 11.99 -9.86
CA VAL A 77 -28.33 11.96 -11.32
C VAL A 77 -29.16 13.17 -11.75
N THR A 78 -28.71 13.87 -12.79
CA THR A 78 -29.35 15.08 -13.34
C THR A 78 -29.60 14.90 -14.83
N GLY A 79 -30.55 15.66 -15.37
CA GLY A 79 -30.81 15.68 -16.82
C GLY A 79 -31.57 14.45 -17.32
N LEU A 80 -32.40 13.85 -16.46
CA LEU A 80 -33.26 12.74 -16.86
C LEU A 80 -34.28 13.19 -17.91
N THR A 81 -34.49 12.33 -18.90
CA THR A 81 -35.51 12.49 -19.94
C THR A 81 -36.26 11.18 -20.15
N LEU A 82 -37.50 11.28 -20.65
CA LEU A 82 -38.29 10.12 -21.03
C LEU A 82 -38.03 9.74 -22.49
N THR A 83 -38.13 8.45 -22.78
CA THR A 83 -38.06 7.85 -24.12
C THR A 83 -39.16 6.79 -24.28
N GLY A 84 -39.43 6.40 -25.51
CA GLY A 84 -40.49 5.45 -25.89
C GLY A 84 -41.64 6.11 -26.67
N THR A 85 -42.49 5.30 -27.29
CA THR A 85 -43.54 5.79 -28.20
C THR A 85 -44.65 6.55 -27.48
N ASP A 86 -44.85 6.27 -26.20
CA ASP A 86 -45.91 6.89 -25.39
C ASP A 86 -45.38 8.02 -24.48
N ALA A 87 -44.07 8.32 -24.54
CA ALA A 87 -43.40 9.25 -23.63
C ALA A 87 -43.96 10.68 -23.67
N ALA A 88 -44.50 11.11 -24.82
CA ALA A 88 -45.12 12.43 -24.98
C ALA A 88 -46.38 12.63 -24.10
N ASN A 89 -46.99 11.55 -23.60
CA ASN A 89 -48.15 11.58 -22.71
C ASN A 89 -47.75 11.82 -21.23
N TYR A 90 -46.46 11.92 -20.93
CA TYR A 90 -45.91 11.95 -19.58
C TYR A 90 -44.92 13.09 -19.36
N THR A 91 -44.75 13.47 -18.10
CA THR A 91 -43.68 14.34 -17.61
C THR A 91 -42.92 13.65 -16.50
N LEU A 92 -41.69 14.07 -16.22
CA LEU A 92 -40.99 13.68 -14.99
C LEU A 92 -41.31 14.68 -13.88
N ALA A 93 -41.64 14.17 -12.69
CA ALA A 93 -41.83 14.99 -11.49
C ALA A 93 -40.54 15.76 -11.10
N SER A 94 -39.38 15.20 -11.43
CA SER A 94 -38.07 15.85 -11.33
C SER A 94 -37.12 15.27 -12.38
N THR A 95 -36.29 16.13 -12.98
CA THR A 95 -35.19 15.71 -13.86
C THR A 95 -33.90 15.41 -13.08
N THR A 96 -33.94 15.56 -11.75
CA THR A 96 -32.84 15.28 -10.83
C THR A 96 -33.32 14.35 -9.72
N ILE A 97 -32.60 13.25 -9.52
CA ILE A 97 -32.90 12.27 -8.47
C ILE A 97 -31.66 11.98 -7.64
N THR A 98 -31.89 11.59 -6.39
CA THR A 98 -30.84 11.20 -5.44
C THR A 98 -31.20 9.89 -4.76
N GLY A 99 -30.20 9.09 -4.39
CA GLY A 99 -30.41 7.87 -3.63
C GLY A 99 -29.14 7.38 -2.94
N THR A 100 -29.28 6.75 -1.78
CA THR A 100 -28.18 6.19 -0.98
C THR A 100 -27.76 4.81 -1.50
N ILE A 101 -27.38 4.74 -2.77
CA ILE A 101 -26.99 3.49 -3.45
C ILE A 101 -25.47 3.34 -3.57
N GLY A 102 -24.71 4.33 -3.09
CA GLY A 102 -23.30 4.45 -3.37
C GLY A 102 -22.40 3.66 -2.40
N THR A 103 -21.38 2.99 -2.94
CA THR A 103 -20.28 2.41 -2.18
C THR A 103 -18.93 2.74 -2.84
N ILE A 104 -17.99 3.28 -2.07
CA ILE A 104 -16.59 3.45 -2.47
C ILE A 104 -15.73 2.59 -1.55
N THR A 105 -15.03 1.60 -2.11
CA THR A 105 -14.10 0.74 -1.37
C THR A 105 -12.68 1.29 -1.41
N ALA A 106 -11.91 1.06 -0.36
CA ALA A 106 -10.53 1.55 -0.27
C ALA A 106 -9.62 0.94 -1.34
N LYS A 107 -8.70 1.75 -1.85
CA LYS A 107 -7.69 1.29 -2.82
C LYS A 107 -6.51 0.65 -2.09
N ALA A 108 -6.12 -0.55 -2.51
CA ALA A 108 -4.92 -1.19 -1.97
C ALA A 108 -3.65 -0.50 -2.46
N LEU A 109 -2.73 -0.24 -1.52
CA LEU A 109 -1.38 0.24 -1.74
C LEU A 109 -0.35 -0.86 -1.47
N THR A 110 0.77 -0.79 -2.16
CA THR A 110 1.87 -1.75 -2.01
C THR A 110 3.07 -1.05 -1.39
N ALA A 111 3.52 -1.54 -0.23
CA ALA A 111 4.78 -1.12 0.37
C ALA A 111 5.93 -2.03 -0.07
N SER A 112 7.14 -1.48 -0.11
CA SER A 112 8.36 -2.22 -0.41
C SER A 112 9.56 -1.63 0.33
N LEU A 113 10.59 -2.44 0.51
CA LEU A 113 11.88 -2.00 1.03
C LEU A 113 12.81 -1.59 -0.12
N THR A 114 13.57 -0.52 0.07
CA THR A 114 14.50 0.03 -0.92
C THR A 114 15.83 0.46 -0.28
N GLY A 115 16.82 0.73 -1.14
CA GLY A 115 18.15 1.15 -0.71
C GLY A 115 18.93 0.03 -0.04
N THR A 116 19.72 0.36 0.97
CA THR A 116 20.55 -0.59 1.71
C THR A 116 20.41 -0.37 3.22
N ALA A 117 20.26 -1.46 3.97
CA ALA A 117 20.40 -1.50 5.41
C ALA A 117 21.71 -2.25 5.73
N SER A 118 22.67 -1.56 6.34
CA SER A 118 24.00 -2.12 6.61
C SER A 118 24.34 -2.11 8.09
N LYS A 119 25.03 -3.15 8.56
CA LYS A 119 25.64 -3.20 9.89
C LYS A 119 26.95 -3.96 9.90
N VAL A 120 27.78 -3.70 10.90
CA VAL A 120 28.90 -4.59 11.26
C VAL A 120 28.34 -5.75 12.08
N TYR A 121 28.93 -6.94 11.93
CA TYR A 121 28.58 -8.10 12.72
C TYR A 121 28.62 -7.80 14.22
N ASP A 122 27.48 -7.98 14.88
CA ASP A 122 27.28 -7.77 16.32
C ASP A 122 26.67 -9.01 17.01
N GLY A 123 26.64 -10.15 16.31
CA GLY A 123 26.05 -11.39 16.81
C GLY A 123 24.52 -11.45 16.78
N THR A 124 23.82 -10.41 16.32
CA THR A 124 22.34 -10.33 16.29
C THR A 124 21.77 -10.21 14.87
N GLY A 125 20.53 -10.66 14.69
CA GLY A 125 19.77 -10.52 13.45
C GLY A 125 19.03 -9.18 13.29
N GLY A 126 19.20 -8.22 14.21
CA GLY A 126 18.49 -6.93 14.14
C GLY A 126 18.98 -6.04 13.01
N ALA A 127 18.05 -5.46 12.25
CA ALA A 127 18.29 -4.46 11.22
C ALA A 127 17.78 -3.09 11.68
N THR A 128 18.55 -2.04 11.39
CA THR A 128 18.14 -0.65 11.58
C THR A 128 17.75 -0.07 10.23
N LEU A 129 16.56 0.53 10.15
CA LEU A 129 16.03 1.14 8.94
C LEU A 129 15.80 2.64 9.15
N ALA A 130 15.93 3.40 8.06
CA ALA A 130 15.57 4.80 7.97
C ALA A 130 14.29 4.97 7.14
N ALA A 131 13.67 6.15 7.21
CA ALA A 131 12.48 6.46 6.40
C ALA A 131 12.72 6.25 4.89
N GLY A 132 13.93 6.52 4.41
CA GLY A 132 14.34 6.30 3.01
C GLY A 132 14.46 4.84 2.59
N ASN A 133 14.35 3.87 3.52
CA ASN A 133 14.30 2.45 3.16
C ASN A 133 12.90 1.98 2.77
N TYR A 134 11.87 2.83 2.83
CA TYR A 134 10.50 2.46 2.53
C TYR A 134 10.03 3.16 1.24
N SER A 135 9.28 2.42 0.43
CA SER A 135 8.58 2.97 -0.74
C SER A 135 7.13 2.52 -0.72
N LEU A 136 6.23 3.40 -1.13
CA LEU A 136 4.79 3.17 -1.20
C LEU A 136 4.29 3.47 -2.61
N ALA A 137 3.70 2.47 -3.24
CA ALA A 137 3.19 2.57 -4.61
C ALA A 137 1.66 2.49 -4.64
N GLY A 138 1.07 3.18 -5.63
CA GLY A 138 -0.37 3.17 -5.90
C GLY A 138 -1.17 4.34 -5.34
N VAL A 139 -0.50 5.31 -4.68
CA VAL A 139 -1.12 6.56 -4.21
C VAL A 139 -1.59 7.36 -5.43
N ILE A 140 -2.81 7.91 -5.37
CA ILE A 140 -3.41 8.67 -6.46
C ILE A 140 -3.03 10.14 -6.34
N GLY A 141 -2.46 10.68 -7.42
CA GLY A 141 -2.17 12.11 -7.54
C GLY A 141 -1.32 12.63 -6.39
N THR A 142 -1.86 13.60 -5.65
CA THR A 142 -1.21 14.27 -4.52
C THR A 142 -1.84 13.91 -3.18
N ASP A 143 -2.59 12.80 -3.10
CA ASP A 143 -3.18 12.35 -1.84
C ASP A 143 -2.11 12.20 -0.76
N ASN A 144 -2.37 12.72 0.43
CA ASN A 144 -1.44 12.70 1.55
C ASN A 144 -1.54 11.37 2.30
N VAL A 145 -0.77 10.39 1.84
CA VAL A 145 -0.67 9.05 2.40
C VAL A 145 0.78 8.58 2.40
N THR A 146 1.27 8.14 3.55
CA THR A 146 2.62 7.61 3.73
C THR A 146 2.60 6.37 4.63
N LEU A 147 3.73 5.67 4.72
CA LEU A 147 3.93 4.60 5.70
C LEU A 147 4.40 5.19 7.02
N THR A 148 3.90 4.65 8.14
CA THR A 148 4.51 4.92 9.45
C THR A 148 5.95 4.38 9.44
N PRO A 149 6.98 5.22 9.60
CA PRO A 149 8.35 4.76 9.53
C PRO A 149 8.68 3.91 10.76
N LEU A 150 9.03 2.66 10.53
CA LEU A 150 9.59 1.78 11.55
C LEU A 150 11.11 1.84 11.45
N THR A 151 11.80 1.85 12.58
CA THR A 151 13.27 1.91 12.61
C THR A 151 13.91 0.52 12.76
N ALA A 152 13.10 -0.50 13.01
CA ALA A 152 13.54 -1.86 13.30
C ALA A 152 12.99 -2.86 12.28
N GLY A 153 13.84 -3.83 11.93
CA GLY A 153 13.51 -5.02 11.17
C GLY A 153 14.47 -6.15 11.52
N THR A 154 14.39 -7.24 10.77
CA THR A 154 15.20 -8.44 11.04
C THR A 154 15.82 -8.97 9.75
N TYR A 155 17.12 -9.26 9.77
CA TYR A 155 17.82 -10.00 8.72
C TYR A 155 17.40 -11.48 8.76
N ASP A 156 17.34 -12.14 7.60
CA ASP A 156 17.15 -13.58 7.48
C ASP A 156 18.15 -14.41 8.31
N THR A 157 19.38 -13.92 8.39
CA THR A 157 20.53 -14.56 9.04
C THR A 157 21.43 -13.50 9.67
N LYS A 158 22.03 -13.84 10.82
CA LYS A 158 22.97 -12.94 11.51
C LYS A 158 24.39 -12.94 10.91
N THR A 159 24.71 -13.86 10.02
CA THR A 159 26.07 -14.07 9.49
C THR A 159 26.49 -12.96 8.54
N VAL A 160 27.79 -12.79 8.28
CA VAL A 160 28.30 -11.83 7.27
C VAL A 160 27.75 -12.16 5.87
N GLY A 161 27.52 -11.14 5.06
CA GLY A 161 27.11 -11.29 3.65
C GLY A 161 26.31 -10.10 3.11
N THR A 162 26.14 -10.07 1.80
CA THR A 162 25.37 -9.07 1.05
C THR A 162 24.07 -9.67 0.51
N GLY A 163 23.10 -8.83 0.13
CA GLY A 163 21.85 -9.28 -0.49
C GLY A 163 20.93 -10.03 0.48
N LYS A 164 21.09 -9.78 1.78
CA LYS A 164 20.28 -10.41 2.81
C LYS A 164 18.86 -9.89 2.77
N THR A 165 17.91 -10.78 3.03
CA THR A 165 16.51 -10.41 3.18
C THR A 165 16.32 -9.71 4.52
N VAL A 166 15.71 -8.53 4.49
CA VAL A 166 15.24 -7.80 5.67
C VAL A 166 13.73 -7.89 5.70
N THR A 167 13.16 -8.22 6.86
CA THR A 167 11.72 -8.26 7.12
C THR A 167 11.32 -7.15 8.08
N VAL A 168 10.24 -6.45 7.76
CA VAL A 168 9.60 -5.45 8.61
C VAL A 168 8.12 -5.84 8.77
N THR A 169 7.62 -5.80 10.00
CA THR A 169 6.22 -6.12 10.35
C THR A 169 5.57 -4.94 11.07
N GLY A 170 4.23 -4.86 11.03
CA GLY A 170 3.48 -3.83 11.73
C GLY A 170 3.40 -2.48 11.00
N LEU A 171 3.60 -2.47 9.69
CA LEU A 171 3.41 -1.25 8.90
C LEU A 171 1.94 -0.82 8.87
N THR A 172 1.74 0.48 8.94
CA THR A 172 0.43 1.14 8.83
C THR A 172 0.53 2.33 7.90
N LEU A 173 -0.62 2.74 7.35
CA LEU A 173 -0.74 3.98 6.58
C LEU A 173 -1.03 5.15 7.52
N THR A 174 -0.45 6.31 7.22
CA THR A 174 -0.70 7.57 7.92
C THR A 174 -0.87 8.71 6.93
N GLY A 175 -1.45 9.82 7.37
CA GLY A 175 -1.80 10.97 6.53
C GLY A 175 -3.31 11.21 6.46
N THR A 176 -3.69 12.38 5.95
CA THR A 176 -5.09 12.86 5.93
C THR A 176 -5.97 12.06 4.97
N ASP A 177 -5.39 11.47 3.93
CA ASP A 177 -6.13 10.68 2.94
C ASP A 177 -6.02 9.16 3.21
N ALA A 178 -5.33 8.74 4.28
CA ALA A 178 -5.01 7.33 4.54
C ALA A 178 -6.26 6.44 4.67
N ALA A 179 -7.38 6.98 5.16
CA ALA A 179 -8.65 6.25 5.28
C ALA A 179 -9.24 5.83 3.91
N ASN A 180 -8.77 6.42 2.81
CA ASN A 180 -9.20 6.05 1.45
C ASN A 180 -8.44 4.84 0.88
N TYR A 181 -7.48 4.31 1.64
CA TYR A 181 -6.57 3.28 1.19
C TYR A 181 -6.46 2.14 2.21
N THR A 182 -6.04 0.97 1.72
CA THR A 182 -5.59 -0.15 2.55
C THR A 182 -4.16 -0.48 2.19
N LEU A 183 -3.42 -1.06 3.14
CA LEU A 183 -2.11 -1.61 2.84
C LEU A 183 -2.27 -3.09 2.48
N ALA A 184 -1.74 -3.52 1.31
CA ALA A 184 -1.87 -4.90 0.85
C ALA A 184 -1.25 -5.92 1.82
N SER A 185 -0.21 -5.51 2.56
CA SER A 185 0.39 -6.29 3.64
C SER A 185 1.06 -5.37 4.66
N SER A 186 0.82 -5.59 5.95
CA SER A 186 1.55 -4.92 7.04
C SER A 186 2.95 -5.52 7.29
N THR A 187 3.29 -6.59 6.57
CA THR A 187 4.61 -7.23 6.57
C THR A 187 5.22 -7.17 5.19
N ILE A 188 6.42 -6.62 5.09
CA ILE A 188 7.18 -6.54 3.83
C ILE A 188 8.58 -7.12 4.00
N THR A 189 9.11 -7.66 2.91
CA THR A 189 10.48 -8.16 2.83
C THR A 189 11.20 -7.53 1.65
N GLY A 190 12.53 -7.47 1.73
CA GLY A 190 13.36 -7.00 0.62
C GLY A 190 14.83 -7.36 0.81
N THR A 191 15.53 -7.62 -0.30
CA THR A 191 16.96 -7.99 -0.34
C THR A 191 17.87 -6.76 -0.24
N ILE A 192 17.66 -5.94 0.79
CA ILE A 192 18.38 -4.68 1.01
C ILE A 192 19.53 -4.81 2.03
N GLY A 193 19.73 -5.99 2.60
CA GLY A 193 20.59 -6.17 3.76
C GLY A 193 22.06 -6.46 3.45
N THR A 194 22.95 -5.84 4.22
CA THR A 194 24.39 -6.15 4.22
C THR A 194 24.92 -6.22 5.65
N ILE A 195 25.61 -7.32 5.98
CA ILE A 195 26.34 -7.48 7.25
C ILE A 195 27.84 -7.61 6.92
N THR A 196 28.65 -6.68 7.38
CA THR A 196 30.12 -6.71 7.21
C THR A 196 30.80 -7.40 8.39
N ALA A 197 31.98 -7.98 8.14
CA ALA A 197 32.73 -8.66 9.19
C ALA A 197 33.18 -7.68 10.28
N LYS A 198 33.13 -8.13 11.54
CA LYS A 198 33.74 -7.41 12.66
C LYS A 198 35.24 -7.66 12.63
N ALA A 199 36.03 -6.58 12.66
CA ALA A 199 37.48 -6.69 12.81
C ALA A 199 37.84 -7.24 14.19
N LEU A 200 38.71 -8.25 14.22
CA LEU A 200 39.34 -8.77 15.43
C LEU A 200 40.78 -8.30 15.47
N ILE A 201 41.31 -8.08 16.68
CA ILE A 201 42.68 -7.61 16.88
C ILE A 201 43.49 -8.73 17.50
N ALA A 202 44.48 -9.22 16.75
CA ALA A 202 45.49 -10.15 17.24
C ALA A 202 46.66 -9.37 17.86
N SER A 203 47.21 -9.87 18.95
CA SER A 203 48.37 -9.30 19.64
C SER A 203 49.31 -10.39 20.13
N LEU A 204 50.60 -10.09 20.22
CA LEU A 204 51.51 -10.91 21.03
C LEU A 204 51.30 -10.58 22.51
N THR A 205 51.27 -11.62 23.35
CA THR A 205 51.06 -11.50 24.79
C THR A 205 52.13 -12.27 25.57
N GLY A 206 52.30 -11.92 26.83
CA GLY A 206 53.30 -12.54 27.70
C GLY A 206 54.74 -12.31 27.23
N THR A 207 55.68 -13.00 27.87
CA THR A 207 57.10 -12.97 27.53
C THR A 207 57.50 -14.27 26.83
N ALA A 208 58.17 -14.15 25.68
CA ALA A 208 58.98 -15.22 25.12
C ALA A 208 60.41 -14.99 25.59
N SER A 209 60.96 -15.94 26.35
CA SER A 209 62.32 -15.87 26.90
C SER A 209 63.13 -17.05 26.40
N LYS A 210 64.42 -16.83 26.19
CA LYS A 210 65.38 -17.91 25.90
C LYS A 210 66.73 -17.64 26.55
N ILE A 211 67.56 -18.69 26.62
CA ILE A 211 68.98 -18.56 26.91
C ILE A 211 69.68 -18.13 25.60
N TYR A 212 70.64 -17.21 25.68
CA TYR A 212 71.38 -16.72 24.52
C TYR A 212 72.03 -17.87 23.73
N ASP A 213 71.75 -17.91 22.43
CA ASP A 213 72.23 -18.94 21.49
C ASP A 213 72.83 -18.34 20.20
N GLY A 214 72.99 -17.01 20.13
CA GLY A 214 73.50 -16.30 18.95
C GLY A 214 72.50 -16.10 17.80
N THR A 215 71.23 -16.51 17.97
CA THR A 215 70.14 -16.34 16.99
C THR A 215 69.08 -15.35 17.48
N THR A 216 68.27 -14.79 16.58
CA THR A 216 67.11 -13.94 16.94
C THR A 216 65.80 -14.73 17.03
N THR A 217 65.82 -16.06 16.89
CA THR A 217 64.59 -16.87 16.92
C THR A 217 63.99 -16.90 18.33
N ALA A 218 62.71 -16.57 18.43
CA ALA A 218 61.90 -16.72 19.63
C ALA A 218 60.98 -17.95 19.50
N THR A 219 60.87 -18.76 20.55
CA THR A 219 59.88 -19.85 20.61
C THR A 219 58.57 -19.28 21.15
N LEU A 220 57.49 -19.46 20.40
CA LEU A 220 56.15 -19.00 20.77
C LEU A 220 55.24 -20.19 21.12
N THR A 221 54.37 -19.99 22.09
CA THR A 221 53.34 -20.93 22.55
C THR A 221 51.95 -20.32 22.37
N THR A 222 50.89 -21.11 22.59
CA THR A 222 49.51 -20.60 22.53
C THR A 222 49.25 -19.44 23.50
N GLY A 223 49.94 -19.40 24.64
CA GLY A 223 49.86 -18.31 25.61
C GLY A 223 50.50 -16.99 25.14
N ASN A 224 51.25 -17.02 24.03
CA ASN A 224 51.86 -15.84 23.45
C ASN A 224 50.97 -15.08 22.47
N PHE A 225 49.73 -15.53 22.26
CA PHE A 225 48.79 -14.90 21.34
C PHE A 225 47.53 -14.47 22.08
N GLY A 226 47.21 -13.18 21.98
CA GLY A 226 45.94 -12.61 22.40
C GLY A 226 45.05 -12.32 21.20
N LEU A 227 43.75 -12.55 21.35
CA LEU A 227 42.74 -12.14 20.39
C LEU A 227 41.66 -11.34 21.12
N THR A 228 41.38 -10.13 20.65
CA THR A 228 40.36 -9.26 21.22
C THR A 228 39.31 -8.89 20.18
N GLY A 229 38.10 -8.55 20.65
CA GLY A 229 36.96 -8.18 19.81
C GLY A 229 35.99 -9.32 19.48
N VAL A 230 36.25 -10.55 19.95
CA VAL A 230 35.32 -11.68 19.86
C VAL A 230 34.07 -11.38 20.69
N LEU A 231 32.89 -11.70 20.16
CA LEU A 231 31.63 -11.38 20.81
C LEU A 231 31.14 -12.57 21.65
N GLY A 232 30.72 -12.29 22.89
CA GLY A 232 30.10 -13.29 23.77
C GLY A 232 30.95 -14.55 23.93
N THR A 233 30.35 -15.71 23.68
CA THR A 233 30.97 -17.04 23.80
C THR A 233 31.36 -17.65 22.45
N GLU A 234 31.49 -16.82 21.40
CA GLU A 234 31.84 -17.30 20.07
C GLU A 234 33.24 -17.93 20.05
N ALA A 235 33.37 -19.11 19.46
CA ALA A 235 34.62 -19.85 19.38
C ALA A 235 35.46 -19.37 18.20
N VAL A 236 36.31 -18.37 18.44
CA VAL A 236 37.28 -17.85 17.47
C VAL A 236 38.68 -17.91 18.07
N SER A 237 39.60 -18.56 17.38
CA SER A 237 41.00 -18.70 17.82
C SER A 237 41.96 -18.31 16.71
N LEU A 238 43.15 -17.88 17.13
CA LEU A 238 44.29 -17.74 16.23
C LEU A 238 44.92 -19.11 15.99
N THR A 239 45.42 -19.35 14.78
CA THR A 239 46.32 -20.48 14.53
C THR A 239 47.71 -20.09 15.05
N PRO A 240 48.20 -20.71 16.14
CA PRO A 240 49.47 -20.33 16.74
C PRO A 240 50.63 -20.66 15.80
N VAL A 241 51.62 -19.77 15.72
CA VAL A 241 52.93 -20.10 15.14
C VAL A 241 53.90 -20.41 16.28
N THR A 242 54.86 -21.30 16.02
CA THR A 242 55.84 -21.74 17.03
C THR A 242 57.10 -20.89 17.06
N ALA A 243 57.25 -19.97 16.11
CA ALA A 243 58.44 -19.14 15.98
C ALA A 243 58.09 -17.67 15.76
N GLY A 244 58.89 -16.79 16.38
CA GLY A 244 58.94 -15.35 16.15
C GLY A 244 60.39 -14.87 16.07
N THR A 245 60.60 -13.55 16.02
CA THR A 245 61.93 -12.93 16.02
C THR A 245 62.04 -11.90 17.14
N TYR A 246 63.13 -11.96 17.90
CA TYR A 246 63.60 -10.86 18.74
C TYR A 246 64.20 -9.77 17.84
N ASP A 247 64.09 -8.52 18.28
CA ASP A 247 64.64 -7.36 17.57
C ASP A 247 66.18 -7.43 17.48
N THR A 248 66.83 -7.95 18.52
CA THR A 248 68.28 -8.16 18.54
C THR A 248 68.66 -9.55 19.04
N LYS A 249 69.93 -9.92 18.86
CA LYS A 249 70.47 -11.19 19.37
C LYS A 249 70.78 -11.15 20.87
N THR A 250 70.82 -9.96 21.48
CA THR A 250 71.24 -9.72 22.86
C THR A 250 70.06 -9.44 23.77
#